data_AF-A0A1X7R8X6-F1
#
_entry.id   AF-A0A1X7R8X6-F1
#
_cell.length_a   1.000
_cell.length_b   1.000
_cell.length_c   1.000
_cell.angle_alpha   90.00
_cell.angle_beta   90.00
_cell.angle_gamma   90.00
#
_symmetry.space_group_name_H-M   'P 1'
#
loop_
_entity.id
_entity.type
_entity.pdbx_description
1 polymer ?
#
loop_
_entity_poly.entity_id
_entity_poly.type
_entity_poly.pdbx_seq_one_letter_code
_entity_poly.pdbx_strand_id
1 'polypeptide(L)'
;MVWIPFISSNKPEFKNNREARKQCWESRDIYFNCLNKIDVISPLDPKNKEIIKKNCHKQEIDFEDNCAKSWISYFKEKRVTDYRNDLIQKQMQQDEQNQNLLQGK
;
A
#
# COMPACT_ATOMS: atom_id res chain seq x y z
N MET A 1 -40.47 9.82 -4.70
CA MET A 1 -39.08 10.24 -4.41
C MET A 1 -38.84 9.97 -2.93
N VAL A 2 -38.29 8.80 -2.58
CA VAL A 2 -38.03 8.42 -1.18
C VAL A 2 -36.56 8.69 -0.90
N TRP A 3 -36.29 9.71 -0.10
CA TRP A 3 -34.96 10.10 0.32
C TRP A 3 -34.53 9.15 1.46
N ILE A 4 -33.86 8.06 1.09
CA ILE A 4 -33.36 7.08 2.07
C ILE A 4 -32.17 7.74 2.80
N PRO A 5 -32.25 7.98 4.13
CA PRO A 5 -31.14 8.53 4.87
C PRO A 5 -30.04 7.48 4.95
N PHE A 6 -28.83 7.86 4.53
CA PHE A 6 -27.64 7.02 4.59
C PHE A 6 -27.31 6.73 6.06
N ILE A 7 -27.61 5.50 6.51
CA ILE A 7 -27.30 5.02 7.85
C ILE A 7 -25.77 4.86 7.93
N SER A 8 -25.10 5.90 8.44
CA SER A 8 -23.67 5.89 8.70
C SER A 8 -23.37 4.90 9.83
N SER A 9 -22.69 3.81 9.50
CA SER A 9 -22.26 2.81 10.47
C SER A 9 -21.18 3.41 11.36
N ASN A 10 -21.52 3.70 12.62
CA ASN A 10 -20.59 4.19 13.65
C ASN A 10 -19.53 3.13 13.97
N LYS A 11 -18.44 3.08 13.19
CA LYS A 11 -17.16 2.56 13.67
C LYS A 11 -16.51 3.65 14.55
N PRO A 12 -15.89 3.29 15.69
CA PRO A 12 -15.19 4.26 16.51
C PRO A 12 -14.16 5.00 15.66
N GLU A 13 -14.23 6.33 15.69
CA GLU A 13 -13.40 7.21 14.88
C GLU A 13 -11.94 7.05 15.32
N PHE A 14 -11.08 6.66 14.38
CA PHE A 14 -9.63 6.61 14.63
C PHE A 14 -9.16 8.01 15.02
N LYS A 15 -8.67 8.15 16.26
CA LYS A 15 -8.18 9.43 16.77
C LYS A 15 -6.95 9.83 15.97
N ASN A 16 -7.03 10.91 15.18
CA ASN A 16 -5.90 11.43 14.38
C ASN A 16 -4.87 12.16 15.25
N ASN A 17 -4.32 11.44 16.21
CA ASN A 17 -3.35 11.95 17.16
C ASN A 17 -1.96 11.58 16.64
N ARG A 18 -0.92 12.34 17.02
CA ARG A 18 0.46 12.09 16.57
C ARG A 18 0.93 10.68 16.95
N GLU A 19 0.59 10.21 18.15
CA GLU A 19 0.95 8.89 18.65
C GLU A 19 0.26 7.76 17.88
N ALA A 20 -1.04 7.90 17.61
CA ALA A 20 -1.79 6.93 16.80
C ALA A 20 -1.24 6.83 15.37
N ARG A 21 -0.81 7.95 14.77
CA ARG A 21 -0.14 7.94 13.46
C ARG A 21 1.19 7.20 13.49
N LYS A 22 1.99 7.35 14.56
CA LYS A 22 3.24 6.59 14.72
C LYS A 22 2.97 5.09 14.77
N GLN A 23 2.00 4.67 15.59
CA GLN A 23 1.61 3.25 15.70
C GLN A 23 1.09 2.68 14.37
N CYS A 24 0.31 3.45 13.60
CA CYS A 24 -0.11 3.04 12.27
C CYS A 24 1.10 2.85 11.33
N TRP A 25 2.06 3.77 11.30
CA TRP A 25 3.23 3.66 10.44
C TRP A 25 4.14 2.49 10.82
N GLU A 26 4.33 2.23 12.11
CA GLU A 26 5.07 1.08 12.60
C GLU A 26 4.39 -0.24 12.17
N SER A 27 3.07 -0.35 12.34
CA SER A 27 2.29 -1.51 11.92
C SER A 27 2.31 -1.70 10.40
N ARG A 28 2.22 -0.60 9.64
CA ARG A 28 2.34 -0.58 8.18
C ARG A 28 3.68 -1.15 7.73
N ASP A 29 4.77 -0.70 8.34
CA ASP A 29 6.12 -1.11 7.92
C ASP A 29 6.38 -2.59 8.25
N ILE A 30 5.85 -3.07 9.38
CA ILE A 30 5.88 -4.50 9.72
C ILE A 30 5.12 -5.34 8.69
N TYR A 31 3.91 -4.91 8.30
CA TYR A 31 3.12 -5.60 7.27
C TYR A 31 3.84 -5.58 5.92
N PHE A 32 4.35 -4.44 5.48
CA PHE A 32 5.08 -4.30 4.22
C PHE A 32 6.38 -5.09 4.18
N ASN A 33 7.09 -5.18 5.31
CA ASN A 33 8.25 -6.05 5.43
C ASN A 33 7.87 -7.53 5.30
N CYS A 34 6.70 -7.94 5.80
CA CYS A 34 6.21 -9.29 5.59
C CYS A 34 5.89 -9.53 4.10
N LEU A 35 5.22 -8.59 3.44
CA LEU A 35 4.94 -8.67 2.00
C LEU A 35 6.22 -8.77 1.15
N ASN A 36 7.26 -8.02 1.51
CA ASN A 36 8.57 -8.09 0.84
C ASN A 36 9.20 -9.48 0.97
N LYS A 37 9.05 -10.17 2.11
CA LYS A 37 9.61 -11.52 2.31
C LYS A 37 8.96 -12.60 1.46
N ILE A 38 7.73 -12.36 1.00
CA ILE A 38 6.98 -13.29 0.14
C ILE A 38 6.92 -12.78 -1.31
N ASP A 39 7.70 -11.76 -1.66
CA ASP A 39 7.77 -11.13 -2.98
C ASP A 39 6.41 -10.65 -3.51
N VAL A 40 5.52 -10.20 -2.62
CA VAL A 40 4.21 -9.66 -2.98
C VAL A 40 4.25 -8.13 -3.04
N ILE A 41 4.04 -7.59 -4.24
CA ILE A 41 4.01 -6.14 -4.47
C ILE A 41 2.60 -5.59 -4.25
N SER A 42 1.58 -6.20 -4.87
CA SER A 42 0.18 -5.78 -4.80
C SER A 42 -0.60 -6.61 -3.76
N PRO A 43 -0.89 -6.04 -2.57
CA PRO A 43 -1.77 -6.67 -1.59
C PRO A 43 -3.26 -6.58 -1.96
N LEU A 44 -3.60 -5.83 -3.01
CA LEU A 44 -4.97 -5.67 -3.51
C LEU A 44 -5.39 -6.78 -4.47
N ASP A 45 -4.42 -7.51 -5.03
CA ASP A 45 -4.70 -8.56 -6.00
C ASP A 45 -5.32 -9.79 -5.31
N PRO A 46 -6.47 -10.29 -5.79
CA PRO A 46 -7.14 -11.44 -5.17
C PRO A 46 -6.29 -12.72 -5.21
N LYS A 47 -5.37 -12.83 -6.18
CA LYS A 47 -4.43 -13.95 -6.30
C LYS A 47 -3.47 -14.04 -5.11
N ASN A 48 -3.07 -12.89 -4.57
CA ASN A 48 -2.09 -12.82 -3.48
C ASN A 48 -2.75 -12.98 -2.11
N LYS A 49 -4.07 -12.83 -2.02
CA LYS A 49 -4.82 -12.85 -0.76
C LYS A 49 -4.57 -14.12 0.07
N GLU A 50 -4.55 -15.28 -0.55
CA GLU A 50 -4.31 -16.55 0.15
C GLU A 50 -2.88 -16.66 0.69
N ILE A 51 -1.88 -16.18 -0.08
CA ILE A 51 -0.47 -16.21 0.33
C ILE A 51 -0.22 -15.21 1.46
N ILE A 52 -0.83 -14.01 1.37
CA ILE A 52 -0.78 -12.98 2.42
C ILE A 52 -1.45 -13.52 3.69
N LYS A 53 -2.63 -14.12 3.58
CA LYS A 53 -3.33 -14.71 4.73
C LYS A 53 -2.55 -15.87 5.36
N LYS A 54 -1.80 -16.63 4.58
CA LYS A 54 -0.99 -17.74 5.11
C LYS A 54 0.25 -17.24 5.86
N ASN A 55 0.92 -16.20 5.37
CA ASN A 55 2.24 -15.79 5.86
C ASN A 55 2.23 -14.50 6.70
N CYS A 56 1.31 -13.58 6.41
CA CYS A 56 1.29 -12.20 6.92
C CYS A 56 -0.04 -11.81 7.60
N HIS A 57 -0.91 -12.77 7.91
CA HIS A 57 -2.24 -12.48 8.46
C HIS A 57 -2.21 -11.73 9.79
N LYS A 58 -1.28 -12.08 10.68
CA LYS A 58 -1.14 -11.39 11.96
C LYS A 58 -0.80 -9.91 11.75
N GLN A 59 0.18 -9.63 10.90
CA GLN A 59 0.62 -8.28 10.58
C GLN A 59 -0.45 -7.50 9.83
N GLU A 60 -1.27 -8.17 9.00
CA GLU A 60 -2.42 -7.57 8.34
C GLU A 60 -3.48 -7.13 9.34
N ILE A 61 -3.83 -7.98 10.31
CA ILE A 61 -4.77 -7.62 11.38
C ILE A 61 -4.22 -6.45 12.20
N ASP A 62 -2.95 -6.54 12.63
CA ASP A 62 -2.32 -5.47 13.43
C ASP A 62 -2.31 -4.14 12.66
N PHE A 63 -2.13 -4.16 11.34
CA PHE A 63 -2.21 -2.97 10.49
C PHE A 63 -3.65 -2.45 10.35
N GLU A 64 -4.64 -3.33 10.25
CA GLU A 64 -6.05 -2.97 10.16
C GLU A 64 -6.63 -2.42 11.47
N ASP A 65 -6.13 -2.89 12.61
CA ASP A 65 -6.58 -2.47 13.94
C ASP A 65 -5.93 -1.15 14.39
N ASN A 66 -4.65 -0.95 14.07
CA ASN A 66 -3.89 0.23 14.50
C ASN A 66 -3.98 1.42 13.53
N CYS A 67 -4.68 1.29 12.40
CA CYS A 67 -4.76 2.34 11.40
C CYS A 67 -6.19 2.62 10.90
N ALA A 68 -6.42 3.85 10.44
CA ALA A 68 -7.68 4.22 9.81
C ALA A 68 -7.86 3.46 8.48
N LYS A 69 -9.09 2.99 8.20
CA LYS A 69 -9.41 2.30 6.94
C LYS A 69 -9.02 3.08 5.69
N SER A 70 -9.24 4.39 5.69
CA SER A 70 -8.87 5.26 4.57
C SER A 70 -7.35 5.28 4.33
N TRP A 71 -6.57 5.25 5.41
CA TRP A 71 -5.11 5.20 5.34
C TRP A 71 -4.63 3.84 4.83
N ILE A 72 -5.24 2.75 5.27
CA ILE A 72 -4.91 1.39 4.83
C ILE A 72 -5.10 1.25 3.32
N SER A 73 -6.26 1.64 2.80
CA SER A 73 -6.54 1.61 1.36
C SER A 73 -5.52 2.45 0.59
N TYR A 74 -5.30 3.69 1.04
CA TYR A 74 -4.32 4.59 0.42
C TYR A 74 -2.91 3.99 0.39
N PHE A 75 -2.42 3.43 1.51
CA PHE A 75 -1.07 2.86 1.56
C PHE A 75 -0.94 1.60 0.69
N LYS A 76 -1.96 0.74 0.64
CA LYS A 76 -1.97 -0.45 -0.23
C LYS A 76 -1.90 -0.04 -1.72
N GLU A 77 -2.66 0.98 -2.13
CA GLU A 77 -2.63 1.53 -3.49
C GLU A 77 -1.32 2.25 -3.82
N LYS A 78 -0.83 3.05 -2.87
CA LYS A 78 0.42 3.82 -3.02
C LYS A 78 1.60 2.89 -3.26
N ARG A 79 1.69 1.76 -2.55
CA ARG A 79 2.74 0.76 -2.75
C ARG A 79 2.84 0.27 -4.19
N VAL A 80 1.70 0.02 -4.85
CA VAL A 80 1.66 -0.44 -6.25
C VAL A 80 2.05 0.68 -7.20
N THR A 81 1.56 1.89 -6.93
CA THR A 81 1.85 3.08 -7.74
C THR A 81 3.32 3.45 -7.67
N ASP A 82 3.90 3.51 -6.47
CA ASP A 82 5.32 3.81 -6.25
C ASP A 82 6.19 2.78 -6.99
N TYR A 83 5.88 1.48 -6.88
CA TYR A 83 6.58 0.44 -7.62
C TYR A 83 6.52 0.64 -9.14
N ARG A 84 5.35 0.98 -9.70
CA ARG A 84 5.20 1.25 -11.14
C ARG A 84 6.00 2.48 -11.55
N ASN A 85 5.98 3.54 -10.74
CA ASN A 85 6.71 4.77 -11.02
C ASN A 85 8.22 4.52 -11.03
N ASP A 86 8.73 3.73 -10.09
CA ASP A 86 10.15 3.35 -10.03
C ASP A 86 10.58 2.57 -11.28
N LEU A 87 9.73 1.68 -11.79
CA LEU A 87 10.01 0.96 -13.04
C LEU A 87 10.07 1.90 -14.25
N ILE A 88 9.11 2.83 -14.34
CA ILE A 88 9.07 3.82 -15.43
C ILE A 88 10.30 4.72 -15.37
N GLN A 89 10.67 5.21 -14.19
CA GLN A 89 11.86 6.05 -14.01
C GLN A 89 13.14 5.31 -14.42
N LYS A 90 13.29 4.03 -14.05
CA LYS A 90 14.42 3.21 -14.47
C LYS A 90 14.46 3.03 -16.00
N GLN A 91 13.32 2.79 -16.62
CA GLN A 91 13.23 2.68 -18.08
C GLN A 91 13.62 4.00 -18.76
N MET A 92 13.10 5.14 -18.29
CA MET A 92 13.44 6.46 -18.83
C MET A 92 14.93 6.76 -18.74
N GLN A 93 15.57 6.44 -17.62
CA GLN A 93 17.02 6.61 -17.45
C GLN A 93 17.82 5.73 -18.41
N GLN A 94 17.39 4.48 -18.63
CA GLN A 94 18.01 3.59 -19.58
C GLN A 94 17.86 4.09 -21.02
N ASP A 95 16.67 4.58 -21.38
CA ASP A 95 16.41 5.13 -22.71
C ASP A 95 17.24 6.39 -22.96
N GLU A 96 17.33 7.30 -21.99
CA GLU A 96 18.19 8.49 -22.07
C GLU A 96 19.66 8.12 -22.25
N GLN A 97 20.17 7.16 -21.49
CA GLN A 97 21.53 6.63 -21.65
C GLN A 97 21.73 6.05 -23.05
N ASN A 98 20.80 5.21 -23.52
CA ASN A 98 20.86 4.60 -24.84
C ASN A 98 20.85 5.66 -25.96
N GLN A 99 20.02 6.70 -25.84
CA GLN A 99 19.97 7.82 -26.80
C GLN A 99 21.29 8.60 -26.83
N ASN A 100 21.86 8.89 -25.66
CA ASN A 100 23.16 9.58 -25.57
C ASN A 100 24.30 8.74 -26.19
N LEU A 101 24.26 7.41 -26.06
CA LEU A 101 25.21 6.51 -26.73
C LEU A 101 25.06 6.54 -28.26
N LEU A 102 23.84 6.67 -28.77
CA LEU A 102 23.56 6.69 -30.22
C LEU A 102 23.91 8.04 -30.86
N GLN A 103 23.78 9.14 -30.12
CA GLN A 103 24.08 10.50 -30.60
C GLN A 103 25.57 10.86 -30.51
N GLY A 104 26.40 10.03 -29.85
CA GLY A 104 27.85 10.19 -29.73
C GLY A 104 28.69 9.57 -30.85
N LYS A 105 28.11 9.33 -32.05
CA LYS A 105 28.82 8.90 -33.27
C LYS A 105 28.83 9.98 -34.34
#